data_AF-A0A2T6E4K6-F1
#
_entry.id   AF-A0A2T6E4K6-F1
#
_cell.length_a   1.000
_cell.length_b   1.000
_cell.length_c   1.000
_cell.angle_alpha   90.00
_cell.angle_beta   90.00
_cell.angle_gamma   90.00
#
_symmetry.space_group_name_H-M   'P 1'
#
loop_
_entity.id
_entity.type
_entity.pdbx_description
1 polymer ?
#
loop_
_entity_poly.entity_id
_entity_poly.type
_entity_poly.pdbx_seq_one_letter_code
_entity_poly.pdbx_strand_id
1 'polypeptide(L)'
;MAELQKELPNFDTLMDLANRDPDGLEHLRTSLIRDFIDRAPDNQRQRLQGLQFTIDMERRKAKNPVQSCMRMSQMMHERVTDLCDSLNDFSTLSVVTEPTALRPTNVIPLRPRSWEDETDES
;
A
#
# COMPACT_ATOMS: atom_id res chain seq x y z
N MET A 1 -21.58 -9.65 -10.82
CA MET A 1 -20.69 -10.26 -9.80
C MET A 1 -19.97 -11.40 -10.49
N ALA A 2 -18.75 -11.19 -10.96
CA ALA A 2 -18.04 -12.20 -11.74
C ALA A 2 -17.43 -13.24 -10.80
N GLU A 3 -17.94 -14.47 -10.85
CA GLU A 3 -17.42 -15.59 -10.07
C GLU A 3 -15.95 -15.87 -10.41
N LEU A 4 -15.17 -16.16 -9.38
CA LEU A 4 -13.77 -16.54 -9.47
C LEU A 4 -13.65 -18.01 -9.93
N GLN A 5 -14.25 -18.37 -11.07
CA GLN A 5 -14.20 -19.75 -11.62
C GLN A 5 -12.86 -20.03 -12.33
N LYS A 6 -11.77 -19.97 -11.56
CA LYS A 6 -10.62 -20.84 -11.76
C LYS A 6 -10.38 -21.41 -10.37
N GLU A 7 -10.97 -22.57 -10.10
CA GLU A 7 -10.93 -23.18 -8.78
C GLU A 7 -9.47 -23.31 -8.35
N LEU A 8 -9.14 -22.67 -7.22
CA LEU A 8 -7.84 -22.84 -6.59
C LEU A 8 -7.68 -24.33 -6.30
N PRO A 9 -6.63 -24.99 -6.81
CA PRO A 9 -6.40 -26.39 -6.49
C PRO A 9 -6.30 -26.59 -4.97
N ASN A 10 -6.69 -27.78 -4.50
CA ASN A 10 -6.58 -28.09 -3.08
C ASN A 10 -5.11 -28.04 -2.61
N PHE A 11 -4.92 -27.98 -1.30
CA PHE A 11 -3.59 -27.86 -0.70
C PHE A 11 -2.64 -28.99 -1.13
N ASP A 12 -3.11 -30.23 -1.15
CA ASP A 12 -2.29 -31.39 -1.51
C ASP A 12 -1.76 -31.29 -2.96
N THR A 13 -2.60 -30.80 -3.88
CA THR A 13 -2.21 -30.58 -5.29
C THR A 13 -1.16 -29.47 -5.41
N LEU A 14 -1.34 -28.37 -4.67
CA LEU A 14 -0.37 -27.28 -4.65
C LEU A 14 0.96 -27.71 -4.01
N MET A 15 0.91 -28.55 -2.99
CA MET A 15 2.10 -29.09 -2.32
C MET A 15 2.85 -30.06 -3.23
N ASP A 16 2.14 -30.96 -3.93
CA ASP A 16 2.77 -31.85 -4.91
C ASP A 16 3.40 -31.06 -6.07
N LEU A 17 2.71 -30.02 -6.55
CA LEU A 17 3.26 -29.11 -7.57
C LEU A 17 4.50 -28.37 -7.07
N ALA A 18 4.49 -27.84 -5.84
CA ALA A 18 5.65 -27.18 -5.23
C ALA A 18 6.89 -28.10 -5.15
N ASN A 19 6.67 -29.39 -4.88
CA ASN A 19 7.75 -30.36 -4.74
C ASN A 19 8.30 -30.85 -6.08
N ARG A 20 7.43 -31.01 -7.09
CA ARG A 20 7.80 -31.58 -8.40
C ARG A 20 8.18 -30.54 -9.44
N ASP A 21 7.48 -29.41 -9.45
CA ASP A 21 7.61 -28.34 -10.44
C ASP A 21 7.38 -26.96 -9.79
N PRO A 22 8.41 -26.40 -9.12
CA PRO A 22 8.34 -25.08 -8.50
C PRO A 22 8.00 -23.95 -9.50
N ASP A 23 8.48 -24.06 -10.75
CA ASP A 23 8.23 -23.07 -11.80
C ASP A 23 6.78 -23.14 -12.26
N GLY A 24 6.21 -24.34 -12.38
CA GLY A 24 4.79 -24.57 -12.64
C GLY A 24 3.88 -23.94 -11.58
N LEU A 25 4.27 -24.02 -10.30
CA LEU A 25 3.54 -23.36 -9.21
C LEU A 25 3.58 -21.83 -9.35
N GLU A 26 4.73 -21.24 -9.69
CA GLU A 26 4.85 -19.81 -9.93
C GLU A 26 4.04 -19.34 -11.14
N HIS A 27 4.01 -20.13 -12.22
CA HIS A 27 3.16 -19.86 -13.36
C HIS A 27 1.67 -19.90 -13.01
N LEU A 28 1.23 -20.88 -12.23
CA LEU A 28 -0.14 -20.97 -11.74
C LEU A 28 -0.50 -19.74 -10.91
N ARG A 29 0.37 -19.34 -9.97
CA ARG A 29 0.20 -18.16 -9.13
C ARG A 29 0.04 -16.89 -9.96
N THR A 30 0.98 -16.63 -10.87
CA THR A 30 0.94 -15.43 -11.71
C THR A 30 -0.29 -15.40 -12.61
N SER A 31 -0.72 -16.56 -13.13
CA SER A 31 -1.93 -16.66 -13.94
C SER A 31 -3.19 -16.31 -13.15
N LEU A 32 -3.35 -16.86 -11.94
CA LEU A 32 -4.49 -16.57 -11.07
C LEU A 32 -4.56 -15.08 -10.69
N ILE A 33 -3.42 -14.48 -10.37
CA ILE A 33 -3.33 -13.05 -10.06
C ILE A 33 -3.69 -12.19 -11.27
N ARG A 34 -3.17 -12.53 -12.45
CA ARG A 34 -3.47 -11.81 -13.69
C ARG A 34 -4.96 -11.90 -14.02
N ASP A 35 -5.54 -13.09 -13.94
CA ASP A 35 -6.96 -13.32 -14.16
C ASP A 35 -7.82 -12.48 -13.19
N PHE A 36 -7.38 -12.32 -11.93
CA PHE A 36 -8.04 -11.47 -10.95
C PHE A 36 -7.95 -9.98 -11.30
N ILE A 37 -6.75 -9.48 -11.62
CA ILE A 37 -6.53 -8.08 -12.01
C ILE A 37 -7.30 -7.75 -13.28
N ASP A 38 -7.33 -8.68 -14.24
CA ASP A 38 -7.96 -8.46 -15.54
C ASP A 38 -9.50 -8.39 -15.47
N ARG A 39 -10.10 -8.93 -14.41
CA ARG A 39 -11.53 -8.84 -14.12
C ARG A 39 -11.90 -7.63 -13.26
N ALA A 40 -10.91 -6.94 -12.68
CA ALA A 40 -11.18 -5.78 -11.86
C ALA A 40 -11.69 -4.58 -12.70
N PRO A 41 -12.56 -3.73 -12.13
CA PRO A 41 -12.97 -2.48 -12.77
C PRO A 41 -11.77 -1.58 -13.10
N ASP A 42 -11.87 -0.81 -14.18
CA ASP A 42 -10.74 -0.02 -14.70
C ASP A 42 -10.17 0.98 -13.69
N ASN A 43 -11.02 1.56 -12.84
CA ASN A 43 -10.60 2.48 -11.78
C ASN A 43 -9.72 1.80 -10.70
N GLN A 44 -9.76 0.48 -10.58
CA GLN A 44 -8.99 -0.30 -9.60
C GLN A 44 -7.81 -1.05 -10.24
N ARG A 45 -7.90 -1.38 -11.54
CA ARG A 45 -6.90 -2.17 -12.26
C ARG A 45 -5.48 -1.60 -12.14
N GLN A 46 -5.31 -0.29 -12.36
CA GLN A 46 -4.00 0.36 -12.25
C GLN A 46 -3.41 0.26 -10.83
N ARG A 47 -4.24 0.45 -9.80
CA ARG A 47 -3.82 0.34 -8.41
C ARG A 47 -3.41 -1.10 -8.06
N LEU A 48 -4.18 -2.08 -8.53
CA LEU A 48 -3.88 -3.50 -8.32
C LEU A 48 -2.58 -3.93 -9.00
N GLN A 49 -2.30 -3.45 -10.22
CA GLN A 49 -1.03 -3.71 -10.90
C GLN A 49 0.17 -3.13 -10.11
N GLY A 50 0.05 -1.91 -9.60
CA GLY A 50 1.09 -1.31 -8.76
C GLY A 50 1.31 -2.07 -7.45
N LEU A 51 0.23 -2.56 -6.83
CA LEU A 51 0.32 -3.41 -5.64
C LEU A 51 1.00 -4.75 -5.95
N GLN A 52 0.62 -5.40 -7.05
CA GLN A 52 1.23 -6.65 -7.48
C GLN A 52 2.73 -6.50 -7.75
N PHE A 53 3.14 -5.41 -8.41
CA PHE A 53 4.55 -5.09 -8.60
C PHE A 53 5.31 -4.97 -7.28
N THR A 54 4.70 -4.29 -6.30
CA THR A 54 5.30 -4.12 -4.96
C THR A 54 5.49 -5.47 -4.26
N ILE A 55 4.46 -6.34 -4.31
CA ILE A 55 4.50 -7.70 -3.75
C ILE A 55 5.61 -8.54 -4.43
N ASP A 56 5.71 -8.49 -5.76
CA ASP A 56 6.72 -9.24 -6.50
C ASP A 56 8.14 -8.75 -6.17
N MET A 57 8.34 -7.44 -6.03
CA MET A 57 9.63 -6.88 -5.63
C MET A 57 10.01 -7.27 -4.21
N GLU A 58 9.07 -7.25 -3.28
CA GLU A 58 9.32 -7.67 -1.90
C GLU A 58 9.67 -9.16 -1.81
N ARG A 59 8.99 -9.99 -2.60
CA ARG A 59 9.31 -11.42 -2.73
C ARG A 59 10.72 -11.65 -3.28
N ARG A 60 11.15 -10.88 -4.28
CA ARG A 60 12.51 -10.94 -4.85
C ARG A 60 13.59 -10.48 -3.87
N LYS A 61 13.27 -9.54 -2.99
CA LYS A 61 14.20 -9.02 -1.96
C LYS A 61 14.34 -9.95 -0.77
N ALA A 62 13.34 -10.79 -0.51
CA ALA A 62 13.36 -11.74 0.59
C ALA A 62 14.43 -12.82 0.40
N LYS A 63 15.16 -13.13 1.47
CA LYS A 63 16.20 -14.16 1.49
C LYS A 63 15.65 -15.59 1.54
N ASN A 64 14.40 -15.73 1.99
CA ASN A 64 13.70 -17.01 2.04
C ASN A 64 12.17 -16.81 1.97
N PRO A 65 11.40 -17.88 1.66
CA PRO A 65 9.94 -17.79 1.52
C PRO A 65 9.20 -17.34 2.78
N VAL A 66 9.68 -17.71 3.97
CA VAL A 66 9.07 -17.34 5.25
C VAL A 66 9.18 -15.84 5.51
N GLN A 67 10.35 -15.25 5.25
CA GLN A 67 10.56 -13.80 5.36
C GLN A 67 9.63 -13.06 4.40
N SER A 68 9.48 -13.56 3.17
CA SER A 68 8.56 -12.97 2.20
C SER A 68 7.11 -13.01 2.71
N CYS A 69 6.67 -14.14 3.25
CA CYS A 69 5.34 -14.30 3.84
C CYS A 69 5.11 -13.32 5.01
N MET A 70 6.06 -13.23 5.95
CA MET A 70 5.98 -12.28 7.07
C MET A 70 5.85 -10.85 6.58
N ARG A 71 6.62 -10.46 5.55
CA ARG A 71 6.58 -9.11 5.02
C ARG A 71 5.28 -8.81 4.27
N MET A 72 4.75 -9.76 3.51
CA MET A 72 3.42 -9.62 2.90
C MET A 72 2.32 -9.47 3.95
N SER A 73 2.37 -10.27 5.03
CA SER A 73 1.47 -10.15 6.17
C SER A 73 1.54 -8.76 6.81
N GLN A 74 2.76 -8.27 7.04
CA GLN A 74 2.98 -6.92 7.57
C GLN A 74 2.38 -5.84 6.66
N MET A 75 2.57 -5.92 5.35
CA MET A 75 1.97 -4.97 4.40
C MET A 75 0.43 -5.00 4.45
N MET A 76 -0.19 -6.17 4.61
CA MET A 76 -1.64 -6.28 4.75
C MET A 76 -2.12 -5.65 6.06
N HIS A 77 -1.42 -5.90 7.17
CA HIS A 77 -1.74 -5.31 8.47
C HIS A 77 -1.59 -3.79 8.48
N GLU A 78 -0.54 -3.24 7.86
CA GLU A 78 -0.36 -1.79 7.69
C GLU A 78 -1.60 -1.14 7.06
N ARG A 79 -2.18 -1.76 6.02
CA ARG A 79 -3.41 -1.24 5.38
C ARG A 79 -4.64 -1.29 6.26
N VAL A 80 -4.75 -2.30 7.12
CA VAL A 80 -5.86 -2.38 8.07
C VAL A 80 -5.71 -1.30 9.13
N THR A 81 -4.50 -1.09 9.64
CA THR A 81 -4.20 -0.01 10.59
C THR A 81 -4.51 1.35 9.97
N ASP A 82 -4.01 1.63 8.75
CA ASP A 82 -4.29 2.87 8.01
C ASP A 82 -5.80 3.15 7.91
N LEU A 83 -6.59 2.10 7.65
CA LEU A 83 -8.05 2.19 7.56
C LEU A 83 -8.69 2.47 8.92
N CYS A 84 -8.29 1.74 9.96
CA CYS A 84 -8.78 1.94 11.32
C CYS A 84 -8.50 3.36 11.81
N ASP A 85 -7.30 3.87 11.56
CA ASP A 85 -6.90 5.23 11.93
C ASP A 85 -7.74 6.26 11.18
N SER A 86 -7.91 6.09 9.86
CA SER A 86 -8.76 6.99 9.04
C SER A 86 -10.22 7.02 9.52
N LEU A 87 -10.77 5.89 9.96
CA LEU A 87 -12.13 5.80 10.48
C LEU A 87 -12.25 6.46 11.87
N ASN A 88 -11.26 6.29 12.73
CA ASN A 88 -11.22 6.92 14.04
C ASN A 88 -11.07 8.45 13.90
N ASP A 89 -10.20 8.93 13.01
CA ASP A 89 -10.04 10.36 12.72
C ASP A 89 -11.36 10.99 12.27
N PHE A 90 -12.08 10.32 11.36
CA PHE A 90 -13.41 10.77 10.93
C PHE A 90 -14.41 10.82 12.11
N SER A 91 -14.38 9.84 13.00
CA SER A 91 -15.23 9.83 14.19
C SER A 91 -14.91 10.99 15.14
N THR A 92 -13.63 11.31 15.35
CA THR A 92 -13.23 12.41 16.26
C THR A 92 -13.58 13.80 15.73
N LEU A 93 -13.50 14.02 14.41
CA LEU A 93 -13.94 15.26 13.77
C LEU A 93 -15.44 15.51 13.91
N SER A 94 -16.26 14.45 14.00
CA SER A 94 -17.71 14.58 14.21
C SER A 94 -18.11 15.04 15.62
N VAL A 95 -17.19 15.00 16.59
CA VAL A 95 -17.45 15.36 18.00
C VAL A 95 -17.17 16.83 18.30
N VAL A 96 -16.51 17.58 17.40
CA VAL A 96 -16.25 19.01 17.59
C VAL A 96 -17.41 19.83 17.02
N THR A 97 -18.53 19.85 17.75
CA THR A 97 -19.55 20.91 17.61
C THR A 97 -19.50 21.82 18.83
N GLU A 98 -18.44 22.62 18.94
CA GLU A 98 -18.54 23.94 19.58
C GLU A 98 -17.69 24.95 18.78
N PRO A 99 -18.27 26.07 18.32
CA PRO A 99 -17.53 27.14 17.68
C PRO A 99 -16.66 27.82 18.74
N THR A 100 -15.43 27.32 18.94
CA THR A 100 -14.45 28.05 19.74
C THR A 100 -14.14 29.35 19.04
N ALA A 101 -14.48 30.45 19.71
CA ALA A 101 -14.39 31.82 19.22
C ALA A 101 -13.08 32.08 18.46
N LEU A 102 -13.24 32.65 17.26
CA LEU A 102 -12.18 33.10 16.36
C LEU A 102 -11.18 33.98 17.12
N ARG A 103 -10.03 33.42 17.48
CA ARG A 103 -8.87 34.24 17.85
C ARG A 103 -8.31 34.81 16.53
N PRO A 104 -8.15 36.13 16.40
CA PRO A 104 -7.53 36.70 15.21
C PRO A 104 -6.11 36.16 15.09
N THR A 105 -5.83 35.47 13.98
CA THR A 105 -4.49 34.93 13.69
C THR A 105 -3.55 36.08 13.37
N ASN A 106 -2.45 36.18 14.12
CA ASN A 106 -1.41 37.14 13.82
C ASN A 106 -0.59 36.62 12.62
N VAL A 107 -0.84 37.18 11.44
CA VAL A 107 -0.11 36.84 10.22
C VAL A 107 1.30 37.40 10.33
N ILE A 108 2.30 36.51 10.40
CA ILE A 108 3.72 36.90 10.39
C ILE A 108 4.15 37.02 8.92
N PRO A 109 4.41 38.24 8.40
CA PRO A 109 4.91 38.39 7.04
C PRO A 109 6.35 37.88 6.97
N LEU A 110 6.59 36.90 6.09
CA LEU A 110 7.94 36.46 5.76
C LEU A 110 8.62 37.55 4.92
N ARG A 111 9.52 38.32 5.53
CA ARG A 111 10.42 39.20 4.78
C ARG A 111 11.55 38.37 4.16
N PRO A 112 11.82 38.51 2.85
CA PRO A 112 13.02 37.94 2.26
C PRO A 112 14.25 38.59 2.90
N ARG A 113 15.22 37.75 3.29
CA ARG A 113 16.51 38.16 3.84
C ARG A 113 17.27 38.93 2.75
N SER A 114 17.39 40.25 2.88
CA SER A 114 18.24 41.07 2.03
C SER A 114 19.70 40.73 2.31
N TRP A 115 20.41 40.21 1.31
CA TRP A 115 21.83 39.85 1.36
C TRP A 115 22.73 41.02 0.99
N GLU A 116 22.56 42.17 1.64
CA GLU A 116 23.46 43.30 1.45
C GLU A 116 23.86 43.81 2.82
N ASP A 117 24.96 43.23 3.34
CA ASP A 117 25.94 43.89 4.21
C ASP A 117 27.14 42.93 4.33
N GLU A 118 27.92 42.87 3.25
CA GLU A 118 29.31 42.40 3.29
C GLU A 118 30.14 43.46 2.56
N THR A 119 30.20 44.66 3.15
CA THR A 119 31.29 45.60 2.88
C THR A 119 32.44 45.23 3.80
N ASP A 120 33.37 44.48 3.24
CA ASP A 120 34.72 44.27 3.73
C ASP A 120 35.45 45.63 3.69
N GLU A 121 35.76 46.21 4.85
CA GLU A 121 36.57 47.43 4.96
C GLU A 121 37.94 47.05 5.54
N SER A 122 38.97 47.31 4.72
CA SER A 122 40.40 47.07 4.95
C SER A 122 41.03 47.98 5.99
#